data_AF-A0A969PUM8-F1
#
_entry.id   AF-A0A969PUM8-F1
#
_cell.length_a   1.000
_cell.length_b   1.000
_cell.length_c   1.000
_cell.angle_alpha   90.00
_cell.angle_beta   90.00
_cell.angle_gamma   90.00
#
_symmetry.space_group_name_H-M   'P 1'
#
loop_
_entity.id
_entity.type
_entity.pdbx_description
1 polymer ?
#
loop_
_entity_poly.entity_id
_entity_poly.type
_entity_poly.pdbx_seq_one_letter_code
_entity_poly.pdbx_strand_id
1 'polypeptide(L)'
;MIIEEFLKIAIQIVEILHEIHDCKIIHKNLTPQSIWIETVTGKVKITDFSLASYVSTAERVSRSLLLLKENLLYISPEQTGRMNRVIDYRSYFYSLGIIFYEMLAGFSPCQSEDPMRLIHCHLAKKTYIALPVK
;
A
#
# COMPACT_ATOMS: atom_id res chain seq x y z
N MET A 1 13.87 7.11 11.88
CA MET A 1 14.27 7.67 10.57
C MET A 1 14.14 9.18 10.64
N ILE A 2 15.11 9.92 10.08
CA ILE A 2 15.02 11.39 10.03
C ILE A 2 14.09 11.82 8.88
N ILE A 3 13.39 12.94 9.02
CA ILE A 3 12.38 13.40 8.04
C ILE A 3 12.99 13.59 6.64
N GLU A 4 14.22 14.08 6.55
CA GLU A 4 14.91 14.27 5.28
C GLU A 4 15.14 12.95 4.52
N GLU A 5 15.51 11.89 5.24
CA GLU A 5 15.71 10.55 4.68
C GLU A 5 14.38 9.97 4.21
N PHE A 6 13.33 10.12 5.02
CA PHE A 6 11.96 9.74 4.64
C PHE A 6 11.54 10.41 3.33
N LEU A 7 11.69 11.73 3.22
CA LEU A 7 11.26 12.48 2.05
C LEU A 7 12.02 12.04 0.79
N LYS A 8 13.33 11.79 0.88
CA LYS A 8 14.14 11.27 -0.23
C LYS A 8 13.65 9.91 -0.72
N ILE A 9 13.27 9.02 0.19
CA ILE A 9 12.73 7.70 -0.15
C ILE A 9 11.31 7.83 -0.73
N ALA A 10 10.45 8.62 -0.08
CA ALA A 10 9.06 8.81 -0.48
C ALA A 10 8.93 9.39 -1.89
N ILE A 11 9.75 10.39 -2.23
CA ILE A 11 9.78 10.98 -3.58
C ILE A 11 10.12 9.92 -4.62
N GLN A 12 11.21 9.16 -4.42
CA GLN A 12 11.60 8.10 -5.35
C GLN A 12 10.51 7.03 -5.53
N ILE A 13 9.83 6.63 -4.44
CA ILE A 13 8.74 5.66 -4.52
C ILE A 13 7.59 6.20 -5.40
N VAL A 14 7.20 7.46 -5.20
CA VAL A 14 6.12 8.09 -5.97
C VAL A 14 6.51 8.25 -7.45
N GLU A 15 7.76 8.59 -7.75
CA GLU A 15 8.28 8.63 -9.12
C GLU A 15 8.20 7.26 -9.81
N ILE A 16 8.65 6.20 -9.15
CA ILE A 16 8.56 4.83 -9.70
C ILE A 16 7.10 4.40 -9.92
N LEU A 17 6.20 4.73 -8.99
CA LEU A 17 4.77 4.43 -9.15
C LEU A 17 4.13 5.23 -10.28
N HIS A 18 4.61 6.44 -10.55
CA HIS A 18 4.18 7.22 -11.71
C HIS A 18 4.58 6.52 -13.01
N GLU A 19 5.82 6.03 -13.12
CA GLU A 19 6.27 5.26 -14.28
C GLU A 19 5.45 3.97 -14.49
N ILE A 20 5.15 3.24 -13.42
CA ILE A 20 4.29 2.04 -13.45
C ILE A 20 2.89 2.39 -13.95
N HIS A 21 2.34 3.52 -13.48
CA HIS A 21 1.03 4.00 -13.90
C HIS A 21 1.01 4.42 -15.38
N ASP A 22 2.08 5.06 -15.88
CA ASP A 22 2.20 5.44 -17.29
C ASP A 22 2.20 4.20 -18.20
N CYS A 23 2.81 3.11 -17.74
CA CYS A 23 2.74 1.79 -18.38
C CYS A 23 1.35 1.11 -18.30
N LYS A 24 0.36 1.77 -17.68
CA LYS A 24 -0.99 1.22 -17.43
C LYS A 24 -0.98 -0.06 -16.60
N ILE A 25 -0.02 -0.19 -15.68
CA ILE A 25 0.11 -1.34 -14.77
C ILE A 25 -0.47 -1.00 -13.39
N ILE A 26 -1.22 -1.95 -12.84
CA ILE A 26 -1.73 -1.98 -11.46
C ILE A 26 -0.96 -3.07 -10.69
N HIS A 27 -0.08 -2.72 -9.76
CA HIS A 27 0.83 -3.59 -9.00
C HIS A 27 0.08 -4.53 -8.05
N LYS A 28 -0.98 -4.03 -7.39
CA LYS A 28 -1.84 -4.71 -6.41
C LYS A 28 -1.15 -5.28 -5.14
N ASN A 29 0.18 -5.37 -5.10
CA ASN A 29 0.92 -5.85 -3.92
C ASN A 29 1.95 -4.85 -3.35
N LEU A 30 1.57 -3.58 -3.23
CA LEU A 30 2.49 -2.56 -2.70
C LEU A 30 2.59 -2.68 -1.17
N THR A 31 3.71 -3.21 -0.69
CA THR A 31 4.04 -3.42 0.74
C THR A 31 5.49 -3.00 1.01
N PRO A 32 5.93 -2.88 2.28
CA PRO A 32 7.34 -2.61 2.57
C PRO A 32 8.29 -3.66 1.98
N GLN A 33 7.88 -4.92 1.89
CA GLN A 33 8.68 -6.00 1.30
C GLN A 33 8.86 -5.85 -0.22
N SER A 34 7.90 -5.20 -0.88
CA SER A 34 7.98 -4.90 -2.32
C SER A 34 8.91 -3.73 -2.62
N ILE A 35 9.33 -2.94 -1.62
CA ILE A 35 10.15 -1.73 -1.77
C ILE A 35 11.58 -2.02 -1.28
N TRP A 36 12.52 -2.01 -2.22
CA TRP A 36 13.93 -2.22 -1.96
C TRP A 36 14.68 -0.89 -1.94
N ILE A 37 15.51 -0.70 -0.93
CA ILE A 37 16.39 0.47 -0.81
C ILE A 37 17.82 -0.03 -0.82
N GLU A 38 18.58 0.38 -1.83
CA GLU A 38 20.00 0.06 -1.89
C GLU A 38 20.76 0.83 -0.82
N THR A 39 21.46 0.13 0.09
CA THR A 39 22.08 0.74 1.27
C THR A 39 23.24 1.68 0.96
N VAL A 40 23.93 1.48 -0.16
CA VAL A 40 25.10 2.28 -0.56
C VAL A 40 24.68 3.55 -1.31
N THR A 41 23.73 3.42 -2.23
CA THR A 41 23.33 4.52 -3.13
C THR A 41 22.07 5.24 -2.68
N GLY A 42 21.26 4.63 -1.80
CA GLY A 42 19.93 5.10 -1.44
C GLY A 42 18.89 4.94 -2.55
N LYS A 43 19.21 4.20 -3.63
CA LYS A 43 18.32 4.02 -4.76
C LYS A 43 17.15 3.09 -4.41
N VAL A 44 15.94 3.55 -4.68
CA VAL A 44 14.72 2.76 -4.48
C VAL A 44 14.39 1.92 -5.72
N LYS A 45 13.87 0.71 -5.49
CA LYS A 45 13.27 -0.14 -6.52
C LYS A 45 11.97 -0.74 -6.00
N ILE A 46 10.96 -0.85 -6.86
CA ILE A 46 9.72 -1.58 -6.58
C ILE A 46 9.79 -2.94 -7.28
N THR A 47 9.42 -3.98 -6.55
CA THR A 47 9.50 -5.40 -6.94
C THR A 47 8.19 -6.11 -6.65
N ASP A 48 8.08 -7.38 -7.04
CA ASP A 48 6.91 -8.24 -6.78
C ASP A 48 5.62 -7.83 -7.51
N PHE A 49 5.70 -7.90 -8.85
CA PHE A 49 4.56 -7.75 -9.75
C PHE A 49 3.71 -9.03 -9.90
N SER A 50 3.79 -9.97 -8.96
CA SER A 50 3.09 -11.26 -9.04
C SER A 50 1.56 -11.13 -9.12
N LEU A 51 1.01 -10.09 -8.50
CA LEU A 51 -0.41 -9.73 -8.55
C LEU A 51 -0.71 -8.62 -9.57
N ALA A 52 0.28 -8.18 -10.34
CA ALA A 52 0.11 -7.04 -11.20
C ALA A 52 -0.81 -7.36 -12.39
N SER A 53 -1.55 -6.36 -12.86
CA SER A 53 -2.37 -6.45 -14.07
C SER A 53 -2.33 -5.15 -14.86
N TYR A 54 -2.86 -5.18 -16.08
CA TYR A 54 -3.08 -3.96 -16.84
C TYR A 54 -4.41 -3.33 -16.44
N VAL A 55 -4.48 -2.00 -16.49
CA VAL A 55 -5.75 -1.27 -16.30
C VAL A 55 -6.75 -1.73 -17.37
N SER A 56 -7.76 -2.49 -16.96
CA SER A 56 -8.89 -2.89 -17.79
C SER A 56 -10.19 -2.37 -17.18
N THR A 57 -11.15 -2.00 -18.03
CA THR A 57 -12.44 -1.43 -17.64
C THR A 57 -13.34 -2.38 -16.83
N ALA A 58 -12.94 -3.64 -16.63
CA ALA A 58 -13.76 -4.69 -16.03
C ALA A 58 -13.12 -5.46 -14.86
N GLU A 59 -11.91 -5.10 -14.42
CA GLU A 59 -11.26 -5.81 -13.31
C GLU A 59 -11.87 -5.45 -11.95
N ARG A 60 -12.99 -6.10 -11.64
CA ARG A 60 -13.43 -6.29 -10.27
C ARG A 60 -12.51 -7.31 -9.62
N VAL A 61 -12.11 -7.05 -8.37
CA VAL A 61 -11.30 -7.98 -7.58
C VAL A 61 -11.96 -9.35 -7.59
N SER A 62 -11.27 -10.38 -8.07
CA SER A 62 -11.70 -11.74 -7.78
C SER A 62 -11.66 -11.90 -6.27
N ARG A 63 -12.82 -12.17 -5.65
CA ARG A 63 -12.97 -12.37 -4.19
C ARG A 63 -12.06 -13.46 -3.62
N SER A 64 -11.34 -14.20 -4.47
CA SER A 64 -10.42 -15.28 -4.15
C SER A 64 -8.95 -14.87 -4.00
N LEU A 65 -8.62 -13.58 -3.87
CA LEU A 65 -7.25 -13.23 -3.48
C LEU A 65 -7.04 -13.72 -2.04
N LEU A 66 -6.47 -14.91 -1.90
CA LEU A 66 -5.85 -15.42 -0.68
C LEU A 66 -4.62 -14.54 -0.40
N LEU A 67 -4.87 -13.30 0.01
CA LEU A 67 -3.81 -12.38 0.39
C LEU A 67 -3.27 -12.86 1.73
N LEU A 68 -1.94 -12.95 1.79
CA LEU A 68 -1.23 -13.11 3.04
C LEU A 68 -1.60 -11.97 3.98
N LYS A 69 -1.60 -12.24 5.29
CA LYS A 69 -1.97 -11.27 6.32
C LYS A 69 -1.11 -10.01 6.22
N GLU A 70 0.16 -10.19 5.90
CA GLU A 70 1.15 -9.14 5.69
C GLU A 70 0.71 -8.17 4.59
N ASN A 71 0.07 -8.67 3.53
CA ASN A 71 -0.42 -7.84 2.44
C ASN A 71 -1.71 -7.12 2.85
N LEU A 72 -2.57 -7.79 3.64
CA LEU A 72 -3.82 -7.22 4.15
C LEU A 72 -3.62 -5.97 5.00
N LEU A 73 -2.43 -5.76 5.59
CA LEU A 73 -2.11 -4.54 6.33
C LEU A 73 -2.07 -3.29 5.45
N TYR A 74 -1.79 -3.44 4.15
CA TYR A 74 -1.53 -2.34 3.22
C TYR A 74 -2.57 -2.23 2.10
N ILE A 75 -3.53 -3.15 2.02
CA ILE A 75 -4.50 -3.13 0.91
C ILE A 75 -5.45 -1.94 1.00
N SER A 76 -5.76 -1.37 -0.17
CA SER A 76 -6.82 -0.38 -0.27
C SER A 76 -8.20 -0.98 -0.01
N PRO A 77 -9.18 -0.15 0.42
CA PRO A 77 -10.55 -0.58 0.64
C PRO A 77 -11.18 -1.24 -0.59
N GLU A 78 -10.92 -0.73 -1.80
CA GLU A 78 -11.37 -1.31 -3.06
C GLU A 78 -10.70 -2.66 -3.38
N GLN A 79 -9.44 -2.86 -2.99
CA GLN A 79 -8.74 -4.15 -3.14
C GLN A 79 -9.31 -5.26 -2.26
N THR A 80 -10.12 -4.93 -1.24
CA THR A 80 -10.83 -5.94 -0.44
C THR A 80 -11.93 -6.67 -1.23
N GLY A 81 -12.33 -6.13 -2.40
CA GLY A 81 -13.48 -6.60 -3.16
C GLY A 81 -14.84 -6.34 -2.51
N ARG A 82 -14.87 -5.58 -1.40
CA ARG A 82 -16.09 -5.24 -0.65
C ARG A 82 -16.58 -3.81 -0.89
N MET A 83 -15.91 -3.07 -1.78
CA MET A 83 -16.41 -1.81 -2.31
C MET A 83 -16.90 -2.00 -3.74
N ASN A 84 -17.94 -1.26 -4.12
CA ASN A 84 -18.38 -1.17 -5.51
C ASN A 84 -17.49 -0.18 -6.29
N ARG A 85 -16.17 -0.44 -6.31
CA ARG A 85 -15.17 0.41 -6.95
C ARG A 85 -14.10 -0.45 -7.62
N VAL A 86 -13.65 -0.03 -8.80
CA VAL A 86 -12.53 -0.66 -9.50
C VAL A 86 -11.21 -0.32 -8.83
N ILE A 87 -10.25 -1.24 -8.89
CA ILE A 87 -8.86 -0.95 -8.49
C ILE A 87 -8.25 -0.07 -9.59
N ASP A 88 -7.61 1.03 -9.20
CA ASP A 88 -6.81 1.87 -10.09
C ASP A 88 -5.60 2.44 -9.34
N TYR A 89 -4.90 3.40 -9.94
CA TYR A 89 -3.70 4.01 -9.35
C TYR A 89 -3.95 4.63 -7.96
N ARG A 90 -5.19 4.96 -7.59
CA ARG A 90 -5.52 5.53 -6.27
C ARG A 90 -5.31 4.53 -5.15
N SER A 91 -5.42 3.23 -5.45
CA SER A 91 -5.13 2.17 -4.50
C SER A 91 -3.68 2.24 -4.02
N TYR A 92 -2.75 2.68 -4.87
CA TYR A 92 -1.36 2.88 -4.47
C TYR A 92 -1.19 3.98 -3.44
N PHE A 93 -1.90 5.10 -3.59
CA PHE A 93 -1.81 6.20 -2.62
C PHE A 93 -2.33 5.80 -1.25
N TYR A 94 -3.35 4.92 -1.21
CA TYR A 94 -3.81 4.36 0.05
C TYR A 94 -2.72 3.48 0.70
N SER A 95 -2.17 2.52 -0.04
CA SER A 95 -1.10 1.65 0.45
C SER A 95 0.13 2.45 0.88
N LEU A 96 0.54 3.46 0.10
CA LEU A 96 1.61 4.38 0.47
C LEU A 96 1.30 5.16 1.74
N GLY A 97 0.05 5.62 1.92
CA GLY A 97 -0.34 6.30 3.15
C GLY A 97 -0.09 5.44 4.38
N ILE A 98 -0.37 4.14 4.30
CA ILE A 98 -0.09 3.18 5.36
C ILE A 98 1.42 2.97 5.54
N ILE A 99 2.16 2.72 4.45
CA ILE A 99 3.61 2.51 4.48
C ILE A 99 4.32 3.73 5.08
N PHE A 100 3.98 4.93 4.62
CA PHE A 100 4.55 6.18 5.12
C PHE A 100 4.18 6.44 6.58
N TYR A 101 2.95 6.13 6.97
CA TYR A 101 2.55 6.18 8.38
C TYR A 101 3.43 5.26 9.21
N GLU A 102 3.62 4.01 8.80
CA GLU A 102 4.44 3.05 9.53
C GLU A 102 5.91 3.45 9.57
N MET A 103 6.47 3.94 8.46
CA MET A 103 7.83 4.45 8.41
C MET A 103 8.08 5.62 9.39
N LEU A 104 7.10 6.50 9.57
CA LEU A 104 7.20 7.68 10.43
C LEU A 104 6.81 7.41 11.88
N ALA A 105 5.76 6.63 12.12
CA ALA A 105 5.21 6.35 13.45
C ALA A 105 5.84 5.10 14.10
N GLY A 106 6.45 4.21 13.30
CA GLY A 106 7.01 2.94 13.76
C GLY A 106 5.99 1.81 13.94
N PHE A 107 4.71 2.03 13.61
CA PHE A 107 3.65 1.03 13.69
C PHE A 107 2.58 1.27 12.61
N SER A 108 1.92 0.20 12.17
CA SER A 108 0.82 0.28 11.19
C SER A 108 -0.49 0.82 11.83
N PRO A 109 -1.29 1.62 11.11
CA PRO A 109 -2.59 2.12 11.59
C PRO A 109 -3.64 1.01 11.82
N CYS A 110 -3.45 -0.15 11.20
CA CYS A 110 -4.29 -1.34 11.35
C CYS A 110 -3.45 -2.49 11.90
N GLN A 111 -3.78 -2.97 13.10
CA GLN A 111 -3.09 -4.09 13.74
C GLN A 111 -4.12 -5.11 14.20
N SER A 112 -4.05 -6.32 13.64
CA SER A 112 -4.91 -7.44 14.04
C SER A 112 -4.34 -8.76 13.49
N GLU A 113 -4.50 -9.84 14.25
CA GLU A 113 -4.25 -11.21 13.81
C GLU A 113 -5.37 -11.75 12.92
N ASP A 114 -6.59 -11.24 13.09
CA ASP A 114 -7.75 -11.65 12.31
C ASP A 114 -7.83 -10.87 10.98
N PRO A 115 -7.77 -11.57 9.82
CA PRO A 115 -7.92 -10.97 8.48
C PRO A 115 -9.20 -10.15 8.32
N MET A 116 -10.31 -10.59 8.92
CA MET A 116 -11.60 -9.89 8.81
C MET A 116 -11.58 -8.57 9.57
N ARG A 117 -10.88 -8.50 10.70
CA ARG A 117 -10.67 -7.25 11.43
C ARG A 117 -9.75 -6.29 10.68
N LEU A 118 -8.73 -6.79 9.97
CA LEU A 118 -7.90 -5.95 9.08
C LEU A 118 -8.75 -5.36 7.95
N ILE A 119 -9.52 -6.19 7.24
CA ILE A 119 -10.44 -5.73 6.19
C ILE A 119 -11.43 -4.69 6.74
N HIS A 120 -12.01 -4.95 7.91
CA HIS A 120 -12.90 -3.99 8.57
C HIS A 120 -12.19 -2.67 8.92
N CYS A 121 -10.93 -2.74 9.34
CA CYS A 121 -10.11 -1.55 9.62
C CYS A 121 -10.03 -0.63 8.39
N HIS A 122 -9.79 -1.20 7.21
CA HIS A 122 -9.70 -0.43 5.97
C HIS A 122 -11.06 0.10 5.48
N LEU A 123 -12.16 -0.59 5.76
CA LEU A 123 -13.50 -0.22 5.26
C LEU A 123 -14.25 0.79 6.14
N ALA A 124 -14.14 0.67 7.46
CA ALA A 124 -15.10 1.29 8.38
C ALA A 124 -14.46 2.08 9.54
N LYS A 125 -13.15 1.89 9.79
CA LYS A 125 -12.50 2.61 10.89
C LYS A 125 -12.26 4.06 10.47
N LYS A 126 -12.88 5.00 11.17
CA LYS A 126 -12.42 6.40 11.12
C LYS A 126 -11.00 6.46 11.67
N THR A 127 -10.06 6.86 10.83
CA THR A 127 -8.70 7.18 11.24
C THR A 127 -8.74 8.44 12.09
N TYR A 128 -8.67 8.27 13.41
CA TYR A 128 -8.29 9.36 14.29
C TYR A 128 -6.77 9.49 14.21
N ILE A 129 -6.26 10.70 14.00
CA ILE A 129 -4.85 11.00 14.25
C ILE A 129 -4.67 10.70 15.73
N ALA A 130 -4.07 9.55 16.05
CA ALA A 130 -3.70 9.24 17.41
C ALA A 130 -2.56 10.19 17.77
N LEU A 131 -2.92 11.38 18.27
CA LEU A 131 -1.96 12.18 19.03
C LEU A 131 -1.48 11.27 20.17
N PRO A 132 -0.17 11.09 20.35
CA PRO A 132 0.33 10.29 21.46
C PRO A 132 -0.28 10.86 22.74
N VAL A 133 -1.11 10.05 23.39
CA VAL A 133 -1.63 10.39 24.71
C VAL A 133 -0.40 10.40 25.63
N LYS A 134 -0.11 11.58 26.19
CA LYS A 134 0.96 11.78 27.17
C LYS A 134 0.81 10.85 28.36
#